data_AF-A0A1N7I9A8-F1
#
_entry.id   AF-A0A1N7I9A8-F1
#
_cell.length_a   1.000
_cell.length_b   1.000
_cell.length_c   1.000
_cell.angle_alpha   90.00
_cell.angle_beta   90.00
_cell.angle_gamma   90.00
#
_symmetry.space_group_name_H-M   'P 1'
#
loop_
_entity.id
_entity.type
_entity.pdbx_description
1 polymer ?
#
loop_
_entity_poly.entity_id
_entity_poly.type
_entity_poly.pdbx_seq_one_letter_code
_entity_poly.pdbx_strand_id
1 'polypeptide(L)'
;MLKLRWGAFTLFAVLLVHAQQIDWDRVNSSTVLDLLSKQQTEQGLYGSNIIQIGNQNNAELSLNAKTNIAVQQLGDYNTLYFMNSFTDKESKTTISTQGNNNIIDITGSNTVSDGMQISVKGDNKTIFMRNY
;
A
#
# COMPACT_ATOMS: atom_id res chain seq x y z
N MET A 1 -10.19 61.32 -0.15
CA MET A 1 -9.63 60.25 -1.00
C MET A 1 -8.62 59.45 -0.18
N LEU A 2 -9.02 58.28 0.35
CA LEU A 2 -8.19 57.48 1.25
C LEU A 2 -7.03 56.83 0.46
N LYS A 3 -5.79 56.99 0.94
CA LYS A 3 -4.57 56.48 0.30
C LYS A 3 -4.51 54.95 0.36
N LEU A 4 -4.94 54.31 -0.73
CA LEU A 4 -5.07 52.85 -0.94
C LEU A 4 -3.76 52.02 -0.85
N ARG A 5 -2.60 52.65 -0.62
CA ARG A 5 -1.28 52.01 -0.79
C ARG A 5 -0.89 51.02 0.31
N TRP A 6 -1.31 51.26 1.55
CA TRP A 6 -0.94 50.39 2.69
C TRP A 6 -1.89 49.20 2.86
N GLY A 7 -3.15 49.35 2.45
CA GLY A 7 -4.14 48.26 2.48
C GLY A 7 -3.81 47.13 1.50
N ALA A 8 -3.16 47.44 0.38
CA ALA A 8 -2.73 46.43 -0.58
C ALA A 8 -1.60 45.54 -0.03
N PHE A 9 -0.67 46.12 0.74
CA PHE A 9 0.45 45.38 1.34
C PHE A 9 -0.01 44.46 2.47
N THR A 10 -0.95 44.90 3.32
CA THR A 10 -1.52 44.05 4.37
C THR A 10 -2.38 42.92 3.80
N LEU A 11 -3.13 43.18 2.73
CA LEU A 11 -3.91 42.14 2.04
C LEU A 11 -2.99 41.06 1.44
N PHE A 12 -1.85 41.46 0.86
CA PHE A 12 -0.88 40.52 0.28
C PHE A 12 -0.17 39.68 1.36
N ALA A 13 0.15 40.27 2.51
CA ALA A 13 0.78 39.56 3.62
C ALA A 13 -0.16 38.53 4.29
N VAL A 14 -1.46 38.82 4.40
CA VAL A 14 -2.46 37.90 4.98
C VAL A 14 -2.75 36.71 4.06
N LEU A 15 -2.63 36.88 2.74
CA LEU A 15 -2.84 35.80 1.77
C LEU A 15 -1.64 34.83 1.66
N LEU A 16 -0.44 35.25 2.08
CA LEU A 16 0.77 34.42 2.02
C LEU A 16 0.94 33.47 3.22
N VAL A 17 0.11 33.57 4.27
CA VAL A 17 0.25 32.80 5.52
C VAL A 17 -0.88 31.76 5.67
N HIS A 18 -1.08 30.94 4.65
CA HIS A 18 -1.76 29.65 4.81
C HIS A 18 -0.79 28.53 4.43
N ALA A 19 0.34 28.47 5.13
CA ALA A 19 1.15 27.26 5.16
C ALA A 19 0.37 26.18 5.93
N GLN A 20 0.14 25.02 5.32
CA GLN A 20 -0.55 23.91 5.95
C GLN A 20 0.24 23.44 7.18
N GLN A 21 -0.32 23.58 8.37
CA GLN A 21 0.30 23.10 9.60
C GLN A 21 -0.01 21.61 9.78
N ILE A 22 0.92 20.74 9.38
CA ILE A 22 0.84 19.30 9.65
C ILE A 22 1.32 19.08 11.10
N ASP A 23 0.46 18.52 11.95
CA ASP A 23 0.83 18.11 13.30
C ASP A 23 1.58 16.78 13.24
N TRP A 24 2.91 16.89 13.20
CA TRP A 24 3.79 15.75 13.02
C TRP A 24 3.74 14.74 14.18
N ASP A 25 3.30 15.17 15.36
CA ASP A 25 3.14 14.28 16.53
C ASP A 25 1.91 13.36 16.43
N ARG A 26 1.06 13.58 15.42
CA ARG A 26 -0.14 12.77 15.14
C ARG A 26 0.04 11.80 13.97
N VAL A 27 1.21 11.72 13.34
CA VAL A 27 1.47 10.81 12.21
C VAL A 27 2.10 9.49 12.70
N ASN A 28 1.46 8.35 12.43
CA ASN A 28 1.91 7.00 12.77
C ASN A 28 1.24 5.96 11.85
N SER A 29 1.47 4.65 12.00
CA SER A 29 0.88 3.60 11.12
C SER A 29 -0.65 3.62 11.02
N SER A 30 -1.34 4.28 11.95
CA SER A 30 -2.80 4.48 11.95
C SER A 30 -3.26 5.82 11.35
N THR A 31 -2.34 6.75 11.06
CA THR A 31 -2.66 8.09 10.56
C THR A 31 -1.81 8.51 9.34
N VAL A 32 -0.78 7.73 8.99
CA VAL A 32 0.10 7.95 7.83
C VAL A 32 -0.67 7.87 6.50
N LEU A 33 -1.75 7.10 6.44
CA LEU A 33 -2.64 7.04 5.28
C LEU A 33 -3.40 8.36 5.05
N ASP A 34 -3.68 9.09 6.12
CA ASP A 34 -4.39 10.38 6.11
C ASP A 34 -3.49 11.54 5.63
N LEU A 35 -2.17 11.34 5.74
CA LEU A 35 -1.13 12.21 5.18
C LEU A 35 -0.97 11.98 3.66
N LEU A 36 -0.99 10.72 3.23
CA LEU A 36 -0.83 10.32 1.83
C LEU A 36 -2.01 10.74 0.95
N SER A 37 -3.25 10.69 1.49
CA SER A 37 -4.47 11.07 0.78
C SER A 37 -4.58 12.57 0.47
N LYS A 38 -3.96 13.42 1.30
CA LYS A 38 -3.92 14.88 1.08
C LYS A 38 -2.87 15.31 0.06
N GLN A 39 -1.83 14.50 -0.14
CA GLN A 39 -0.70 14.80 -1.03
C GLN A 39 -0.88 14.26 -2.46
N GLN A 40 -1.81 13.32 -2.70
CA GLN A 40 -2.08 12.79 -4.03
C GLN A 40 -2.93 13.75 -4.87
N THR A 41 -2.31 14.84 -5.33
CA THR A 41 -2.76 15.55 -6.53
C THR A 41 -1.77 15.22 -7.65
N GLU A 42 -2.22 14.38 -8.59
CA GLU A 42 -1.61 14.15 -9.92
C GLU A 42 -0.17 13.61 -9.98
N GLN A 43 0.02 12.30 -9.73
CA GLN A 43 1.12 11.51 -10.35
C GLN A 43 0.70 10.02 -10.39
N GLY A 44 0.76 9.41 -11.58
CA GLY A 44 0.00 8.21 -11.96
C GLY A 44 0.34 6.92 -11.19
N LEU A 45 -0.71 6.23 -10.73
CA LEU A 45 -0.69 4.91 -10.10
C LEU A 45 -0.88 3.80 -11.16
N TYR A 46 0.17 3.11 -11.59
CA TYR A 46 0.04 1.88 -12.39
C TYR A 46 0.93 0.74 -11.81
N GLY A 47 0.34 -0.24 -11.10
CA GLY A 47 0.97 -1.46 -10.50
C GLY A 47 0.37 -1.86 -9.12
N SER A 48 0.37 -3.14 -8.69
CA SER A 48 -0.23 -3.50 -7.37
C SER A 48 0.78 -3.56 -6.22
N ASN A 49 0.30 -3.14 -5.05
CA ASN A 49 1.00 -2.92 -3.79
C ASN A 49 0.03 -3.19 -2.64
N ILE A 50 0.45 -3.88 -1.58
CA ILE A 50 -0.35 -4.22 -0.41
C ILE A 50 0.62 -4.12 0.78
N ILE A 51 0.23 -3.39 1.82
CA ILE A 51 1.00 -3.14 3.04
C ILE A 51 0.05 -3.41 4.20
N GLN A 52 0.44 -4.13 5.24
CA GLN A 52 -0.37 -4.31 6.44
C GLN A 52 0.51 -4.25 7.69
N ILE A 53 0.08 -3.45 8.66
CA ILE A 53 0.84 -3.09 9.87
C ILE A 53 -0.08 -3.32 11.06
N GLY A 54 0.38 -4.05 12.07
CA GLY A 54 -0.42 -4.42 13.23
C GLY A 54 -0.63 -5.93 13.32
N ASN A 55 -1.32 -6.40 14.36
CA ASN A 55 -1.40 -7.83 14.67
C ASN A 55 -2.65 -8.49 14.05
N GLN A 56 -2.46 -9.66 13.45
CA GLN A 56 -3.39 -10.61 12.82
C GLN A 56 -3.81 -10.35 11.37
N ASN A 57 -2.92 -9.84 10.52
CA ASN A 57 -3.35 -9.33 9.20
C ASN A 57 -3.53 -10.41 8.14
N ASN A 58 -4.73 -10.59 7.58
CA ASN A 58 -5.00 -11.45 6.42
C ASN A 58 -5.17 -10.66 5.09
N ALA A 59 -4.82 -11.18 3.90
CA ALA A 59 -5.20 -10.61 2.59
C ALA A 59 -5.39 -11.66 1.46
N GLU A 60 -6.58 -11.84 0.84
CA GLU A 60 -6.84 -12.83 -0.24
C GLU A 60 -7.08 -12.16 -1.63
N LEU A 61 -6.33 -12.41 -2.73
CA LEU A 61 -6.47 -11.63 -4.00
C LEU A 61 -6.53 -12.45 -5.30
N SER A 62 -7.22 -11.97 -6.35
CA SER A 62 -7.30 -12.56 -7.71
C SER A 62 -7.28 -11.50 -8.81
N LEU A 63 -6.24 -11.36 -9.65
CA LEU A 63 -6.07 -10.14 -10.49
C LEU A 63 -5.60 -10.39 -11.95
N ASN A 64 -5.94 -9.45 -12.86
CA ASN A 64 -5.46 -9.17 -14.24
C ASN A 64 -5.65 -7.63 -14.48
N ALA A 65 -5.47 -6.97 -15.64
CA ALA A 65 -4.70 -7.23 -16.84
C ALA A 65 -3.48 -6.30 -16.80
N LYS A 66 -2.25 -6.73 -16.53
CA LYS A 66 -1.68 -8.08 -16.47
C LYS A 66 -0.75 -8.11 -15.26
N THR A 67 -1.43 -8.26 -14.13
CA THR A 67 -1.07 -8.23 -12.71
C THR A 67 0.38 -8.00 -12.29
N ASN A 68 0.66 -6.84 -11.71
CA ASN A 68 1.81 -6.63 -10.81
C ASN A 68 1.31 -6.78 -9.38
N ILE A 69 2.05 -7.31 -8.42
CA ILE A 69 1.60 -7.30 -7.02
C ILE A 69 2.77 -7.29 -6.04
N ALA A 70 2.77 -6.34 -5.10
CA ALA A 70 3.62 -6.34 -3.92
C ALA A 70 2.72 -6.52 -2.71
N VAL A 71 3.06 -7.38 -1.76
CA VAL A 71 2.35 -7.58 -0.48
C VAL A 71 3.38 -7.50 0.62
N GLN A 72 3.08 -6.74 1.66
CA GLN A 72 3.85 -6.60 2.88
C GLN A 72 2.89 -6.73 4.06
N GLN A 73 3.19 -7.58 5.03
CA GLN A 73 2.41 -7.72 6.26
C GLN A 73 3.36 -7.77 7.46
N LEU A 74 3.07 -6.99 8.50
CA LEU A 74 3.89 -6.84 9.71
C LEU A 74 3.00 -6.99 10.95
N GLY A 75 3.18 -8.10 11.68
CA GLY A 75 2.55 -8.46 12.96
C GLY A 75 2.25 -9.96 13.05
N ASP A 76 1.79 -10.47 14.19
CA ASP A 76 1.50 -11.90 14.32
C ASP A 76 0.22 -12.31 13.56
N TYR A 77 -0.04 -13.59 13.34
CA TYR A 77 -1.18 -14.19 12.64
C TYR A 77 -1.48 -13.62 11.26
N ASN A 78 -0.45 -13.31 10.46
CA ASN A 78 -0.76 -12.83 9.12
C ASN A 78 -1.34 -13.95 8.26
N THR A 79 -2.28 -13.65 7.39
CA THR A 79 -2.75 -14.60 6.39
C THR A 79 -2.68 -13.93 5.01
N LEU A 80 -2.41 -14.64 3.94
CA LEU A 80 -2.57 -14.15 2.59
C LEU A 80 -3.27 -15.26 1.84
N TYR A 81 -4.06 -14.90 0.87
CA TYR A 81 -4.49 -15.81 -0.14
C TYR A 81 -4.45 -15.08 -1.52
N PHE A 82 -4.56 -15.74 -2.67
CA PHE A 82 -3.65 -15.54 -3.83
C PHE A 82 -4.21 -16.17 -5.11
N MET A 83 -5.47 -16.00 -5.51
CA MET A 83 -6.07 -16.64 -6.69
C MET A 83 -5.87 -15.94 -8.06
N ASN A 84 -4.80 -16.11 -8.84
CA ASN A 84 -4.72 -15.56 -10.21
C ASN A 84 -4.86 -16.63 -11.32
N SER A 85 -6.09 -16.88 -11.79
CA SER A 85 -6.41 -17.87 -12.83
C SER A 85 -6.53 -17.31 -14.25
N PHE A 86 -5.99 -16.12 -14.53
CA PHE A 86 -6.07 -15.52 -15.87
C PHE A 86 -4.91 -16.00 -16.76
N THR A 87 -5.16 -16.20 -18.05
CA THR A 87 -4.24 -16.90 -18.98
C THR A 87 -3.33 -15.97 -19.79
N ASP A 88 -3.53 -14.66 -19.69
CA ASP A 88 -3.00 -13.73 -20.70
C ASP A 88 -1.83 -12.85 -20.15
N LYS A 89 -0.74 -13.44 -19.59
CA LYS A 89 0.67 -12.93 -19.30
C LYS A 89 0.87 -11.48 -18.77
N GLU A 90 1.73 -11.07 -17.82
CA GLU A 90 2.89 -11.56 -17.02
C GLU A 90 2.61 -11.20 -15.53
N SER A 91 2.95 -12.02 -14.52
CA SER A 91 2.59 -11.75 -13.10
C SER A 91 3.80 -11.57 -12.17
N LYS A 92 4.31 -10.35 -12.02
CA LYS A 92 5.42 -10.07 -11.07
C LYS A 92 4.87 -9.93 -9.65
N THR A 93 5.02 -10.99 -8.86
CA THR A 93 4.47 -11.09 -7.50
C THR A 93 5.58 -11.06 -6.46
N THR A 94 5.51 -10.13 -5.51
CA THR A 94 6.35 -10.12 -4.31
C THR A 94 5.46 -10.14 -3.09
N ILE A 95 5.69 -11.08 -2.18
CA ILE A 95 4.97 -11.19 -0.91
C ILE A 95 6.02 -11.20 0.22
N SER A 96 5.82 -10.36 1.23
CA SER A 96 6.71 -10.21 2.38
C SER A 96 5.92 -10.15 3.67
N THR A 97 5.94 -11.20 4.46
CA THR A 97 5.17 -11.31 5.69
C THR A 97 6.11 -11.45 6.90
N GLN A 98 5.90 -10.70 7.97
CA GLN A 98 6.73 -10.73 9.17
C GLN A 98 5.87 -10.78 10.44
N GLY A 99 6.13 -11.78 11.29
CA GLY A 99 5.47 -12.06 12.56
C GLY A 99 5.28 -13.56 12.75
N ASN A 100 4.59 -14.00 13.80
CA ASN A 100 4.37 -15.42 14.07
C ASN A 100 3.02 -15.92 13.52
N ASN A 101 2.82 -17.22 13.29
CA ASN A 101 1.54 -17.81 12.87
C ASN A 101 1.03 -17.34 11.49
N ASN A 102 1.92 -17.25 10.51
CA ASN A 102 1.55 -16.75 9.18
C ASN A 102 1.01 -17.85 8.26
N ILE A 103 0.02 -17.52 7.43
CA ILE A 103 -0.56 -18.40 6.41
C ILE A 103 -0.51 -17.67 5.05
N ILE A 104 -0.18 -18.35 3.96
CA ILE A 104 -0.24 -17.80 2.60
C ILE A 104 -0.85 -18.87 1.69
N ASP A 105 -1.89 -18.58 0.90
CA ASP A 105 -2.54 -19.53 -0.03
C ASP A 105 -2.60 -18.94 -1.45
N ILE A 106 -2.01 -19.60 -2.43
CA ILE A 106 -1.97 -19.10 -3.80
C ILE A 106 -2.64 -20.12 -4.70
N THR A 107 -3.53 -19.67 -5.55
CA THR A 107 -4.19 -20.49 -6.56
C THR A 107 -4.08 -19.80 -7.91
N GLY A 108 -3.86 -20.48 -9.02
CA GLY A 108 -3.85 -19.76 -10.29
C GLY A 108 -3.47 -20.56 -11.51
N SER A 109 -3.41 -19.87 -12.65
CA SER A 109 -2.85 -20.42 -13.89
C SER A 109 -1.40 -20.80 -13.66
N ASN A 110 -0.86 -21.74 -14.45
CA ASN A 110 0.57 -22.08 -14.40
C ASN A 110 1.54 -20.88 -14.40
N THR A 111 1.16 -19.75 -15.01
CA THR A 111 1.97 -18.52 -15.06
C THR A 111 1.92 -17.67 -13.78
N VAL A 112 1.15 -18.04 -12.75
CA VAL A 112 1.03 -17.28 -11.50
C VAL A 112 2.33 -17.29 -10.69
N SER A 113 3.11 -18.36 -10.78
CA SER A 113 4.42 -18.49 -10.12
C SER A 113 5.56 -17.81 -10.88
N ASP A 114 5.35 -17.33 -12.10
CA ASP A 114 6.44 -16.86 -12.95
C ASP A 114 7.10 -15.61 -12.36
N GLY A 115 8.31 -15.77 -11.82
CA GLY A 115 9.05 -14.69 -11.16
C GLY A 115 8.50 -14.28 -9.79
N MET A 116 7.67 -15.13 -9.16
CA MET A 116 7.14 -14.90 -7.82
C MET A 116 8.23 -14.97 -6.75
N GLN A 117 8.17 -14.06 -5.78
CA GLN A 117 9.02 -14.07 -4.59
C GLN A 117 8.14 -14.03 -3.33
N ILE A 118 8.37 -14.96 -2.41
CA ILE A 118 7.69 -15.00 -1.11
C ILE A 118 8.76 -15.02 -0.02
N SER A 119 8.68 -14.06 0.90
CA SER A 119 9.52 -13.98 2.08
C SER A 119 8.65 -13.98 3.32
N VAL A 120 8.90 -14.89 4.26
CA VAL A 120 8.14 -14.95 5.52
C VAL A 120 9.09 -15.08 6.70
N LYS A 121 9.07 -14.11 7.61
CA LYS A 121 9.96 -14.03 8.78
C LYS A 121 9.16 -14.17 10.09
N GLY A 122 9.61 -15.04 10.99
CA GLY A 122 8.96 -15.36 12.27
C GLY A 122 8.60 -16.84 12.38
N ASP A 123 7.99 -17.26 13.48
CA ASP A 123 7.73 -18.68 13.80
C ASP A 123 6.32 -19.11 13.36
N ASN A 124 6.10 -20.42 13.15
CA ASN A 124 4.83 -21.00 12.67
C ASN A 124 4.35 -20.40 11.33
N LYS A 125 4.74 -21.01 10.21
CA LYS A 125 4.48 -20.49 8.86
C LYS A 125 3.88 -21.58 7.97
N THR A 126 2.83 -21.24 7.24
CA THR A 126 2.16 -22.12 6.28
C THR A 126 2.09 -21.42 4.93
N ILE A 127 2.54 -22.07 3.87
CA ILE A 127 2.37 -21.59 2.48
C ILE A 127 1.75 -22.73 1.68
N PHE A 128 0.60 -22.47 1.06
CA PHE A 128 -0.10 -23.37 0.15
C PHE A 128 -0.12 -22.74 -1.24
N MET A 129 0.21 -23.51 -2.28
CA MET A 129 0.20 -23.01 -3.65
C MET A 129 -0.32 -24.08 -4.61
N ARG A 130 -1.28 -23.71 -5.46
CA ARG A 130 -1.95 -24.57 -6.45
C ARG A 130 -1.93 -23.90 -7.82
N ASN A 131 -1.32 -24.57 -8.78
CA ASN A 131 -1.30 -24.13 -10.17
C ASN A 131 -2.11 -25.12 -11.02
N TYR A 132 -2.95 -24.59 -11.89
CA TYR A 132 -3.76 -25.34 -12.84
C TYR A 132 -3.46 -24.89 -14.28
#